data_AF-A0A6J8BQT3-F1
#
_entry.id   AF-A0A6J8BQT3-F1
#
_cell.length_a   1.000
_cell.length_b   1.000
_cell.length_c   1.000
_cell.angle_alpha   90.00
_cell.angle_beta   90.00
_cell.angle_gamma   90.00
#
_symmetry.space_group_name_H-M   'P 1'
#
loop_
_entity.id
_entity.type
_entity.pdbx_description
1 polymer ?
#
loop_
_entity_poly.entity_id
_entity_poly.type
_entity_poly.pdbx_seq_one_letter_code
_entity_poly.pdbx_strand_id
1 'polypeptide(L)'
;MLGIPNATDMMKLRSESVKYGTSKPQKIGGYSGATKFDIDKLTLDNLLDCGFQISEIAKLLLVSERTIYRRMAHFGLSKLKFSEIDDDGLERVVSETIKDFPMCGEQMLRQLLKSKSLKIQRWRFRDIIHEIGSSGVQARKAGRLHQRTYNVMASNHLWHIDTNHKLIRWRFVIIGGVDGFSRMIMFLSCNDKNTSKTVLESFLTDVGNYGIPLKVRSDKGGENISVADFMLKERALHYIFKDEVYRRLNVWSTAWACHRIRTVKASPLQLWSSRQIQNPVGMRMNETELTEQGVEGENNDDATRYGERPIFQPLNLINEQCREILSIELNRTGENFGIEDYLKSLGIISANT
;
A
#
# COMPACT_ATOMS: atom_id res chain seq x y z
N MET A 1 -27.41 8.77 16.20
CA MET A 1 -26.87 8.48 17.56
C MET A 1 -26.79 9.70 18.49
N LEU A 2 -27.29 10.89 18.12
CA LEU A 2 -27.67 11.94 19.10
C LEU A 2 -29.07 12.51 18.86
N GLY A 3 -29.78 12.08 17.80
CA GLY A 3 -31.13 12.55 17.49
C GLY A 3 -31.23 14.03 17.09
N ILE A 4 -30.11 14.70 16.80
CA ILE A 4 -30.09 16.13 16.50
C ILE A 4 -30.27 16.34 14.99
N PRO A 5 -31.39 16.94 14.53
CA PRO A 5 -31.74 16.98 13.12
C PRO A 5 -31.12 18.15 12.35
N ASN A 6 -30.60 19.18 13.03
CA ASN A 6 -30.10 20.39 12.36
C ASN A 6 -28.66 20.77 12.78
N ALA A 7 -27.97 21.47 11.87
CA ALA A 7 -26.57 21.85 12.01
C ALA A 7 -26.33 22.89 13.12
N THR A 8 -27.32 23.75 13.41
CA THR A 8 -27.25 24.79 14.43
C THR A 8 -27.22 24.20 15.84
N ASP A 9 -28.04 23.20 16.10
CA ASP A 9 -28.08 22.50 17.39
C ASP A 9 -26.84 21.62 17.58
N MET A 10 -26.30 21.06 16.50
CA MET A 10 -24.97 20.44 16.50
C MET A 10 -23.85 21.45 16.85
N MET A 11 -23.91 22.68 16.35
CA MET A 11 -22.97 23.74 16.72
C MET A 11 -23.14 24.18 18.18
N LYS A 12 -24.37 24.34 18.67
CA LYS A 12 -24.63 24.62 20.10
C LYS A 12 -24.09 23.52 20.99
N LEU A 13 -24.35 22.25 20.66
CA LEU A 13 -23.82 21.11 21.40
C LEU A 13 -22.29 21.12 21.41
N ARG A 14 -21.64 21.42 20.28
CA ARG A 14 -20.17 21.56 20.20
C ARG A 14 -19.67 22.69 21.10
N SER A 15 -20.30 23.85 21.05
CA SER A 15 -19.94 25.01 21.89
C SER A 15 -20.13 24.73 23.38
N GLU A 16 -21.18 24.00 23.76
CA GLU A 16 -21.41 23.57 25.15
C GLU A 16 -20.45 22.45 25.58
N SER A 17 -20.10 21.53 24.67
CA SER A 17 -19.11 20.47 24.95
C SER A 17 -17.71 21.03 25.18
N VAL A 18 -17.37 22.17 24.56
CA VAL A 18 -16.12 22.91 24.81
C VAL A 18 -16.09 23.55 26.21
N LYS A 19 -17.25 23.82 26.81
CA LYS A 19 -17.37 24.33 28.19
C LYS A 19 -17.39 23.21 29.23
N TYR A 20 -17.62 21.95 28.82
CA TYR A 20 -17.65 20.82 29.74
C TYR A 20 -16.23 20.52 30.25
N GLY A 21 -16.05 20.57 31.58
CA GLY A 21 -14.76 20.37 32.25
C GLY A 21 -13.99 21.65 32.60
N THR A 22 -14.56 22.84 32.43
CA THR A 22 -13.91 24.11 32.84
C THR A 22 -14.25 24.57 34.25
N SER A 23 -15.33 24.04 34.85
CA SER A 23 -15.84 24.50 36.15
C SER A 23 -15.79 23.36 37.17
N LYS A 24 -15.07 23.59 38.27
CA LYS A 24 -14.99 22.66 39.39
C LYS A 24 -16.36 22.56 40.08
N PRO A 25 -16.82 21.36 40.48
CA PRO A 25 -18.07 21.19 41.22
C PRO A 25 -18.09 22.08 42.46
N GLN A 26 -19.26 22.62 42.80
CA GLN A 26 -19.41 23.46 43.98
C GLN A 26 -19.14 22.65 45.25
N LYS A 27 -18.65 23.31 46.30
CA LYS A 27 -18.50 22.68 47.61
C LYS A 27 -19.76 22.95 48.44
N ILE A 28 -20.43 21.90 48.88
CA ILE A 28 -21.54 21.99 49.84
C ILE A 28 -20.97 21.82 51.25
N GLY A 29 -21.33 22.74 52.14
CA GLY A 29 -21.07 22.67 53.58
C GLY A 29 -22.22 21.98 54.32
N GLY A 30 -21.90 21.13 55.28
CA GLY A 30 -22.86 20.65 56.28
C GLY A 30 -22.71 21.44 57.59
N TYR A 31 -23.75 21.44 58.43
CA TYR A 31 -23.78 22.14 59.73
C TYR A 31 -22.65 21.74 60.70
N SER A 32 -21.94 20.63 60.43
CA SER A 32 -20.62 20.33 61.01
C SER A 32 -19.81 19.43 60.05
N GLY A 33 -18.48 19.66 59.99
CA GLY A 33 -17.53 18.85 59.21
C GLY A 33 -16.98 19.50 57.94
N ALA A 34 -15.96 18.87 57.34
CA ALA A 34 -15.27 19.38 56.15
C ALA A 34 -16.18 19.42 54.90
N THR A 35 -16.07 20.50 54.13
CA THR A 35 -16.83 20.74 52.89
C THR A 35 -16.62 19.64 51.84
N LYS A 36 -17.68 19.24 51.13
CA LYS A 36 -17.66 18.17 50.12
C LYS A 36 -18.01 18.72 48.74
N PHE A 37 -17.34 18.27 47.68
CA PHE A 37 -17.69 18.60 46.29
C PHE A 37 -19.01 17.96 45.91
N ASP A 38 -19.96 18.75 45.42
CA ASP A 38 -21.27 18.29 44.95
C ASP A 38 -21.14 17.55 43.63
N ILE A 39 -21.11 16.22 43.73
CA ILE A 39 -21.03 15.32 42.58
C ILE A 39 -22.21 14.39 42.74
N ASP A 40 -23.16 14.52 41.83
CA ASP A 40 -24.37 13.72 41.82
C ASP A 40 -24.07 12.24 41.53
N LYS A 41 -24.89 11.36 42.11
CA LYS A 41 -24.73 9.91 41.96
C LYS A 41 -24.91 9.51 40.49
N LEU A 42 -25.91 10.06 39.78
CA LEU A 42 -26.20 9.73 38.39
C LEU A 42 -25.04 10.12 37.47
N THR A 43 -24.46 11.31 37.68
CA THR A 43 -23.29 11.75 36.91
C THR A 43 -22.11 10.79 37.07
N LEU A 44 -21.80 10.41 38.31
CA LEU A 44 -20.68 9.53 38.58
C LEU A 44 -20.93 8.09 38.08
N ASP A 45 -22.14 7.58 38.23
CA ASP A 45 -22.57 6.27 37.73
C ASP A 45 -22.47 6.20 36.21
N ASN A 46 -23.01 7.20 35.50
CA ASN A 46 -22.93 7.31 34.05
C ASN A 46 -21.48 7.34 33.54
N LEU A 47 -20.59 8.10 34.19
CA LEU A 47 -19.19 8.16 33.80
C LEU A 47 -18.47 6.82 34.00
N LEU A 48 -18.80 6.10 35.08
CA LEU A 48 -18.29 4.75 35.32
C LEU A 48 -18.82 3.75 34.28
N ASP A 49 -20.09 3.86 33.90
CA ASP A 49 -20.75 3.03 32.89
C ASP A 49 -20.24 3.31 31.48
N CYS A 50 -19.92 4.56 31.16
CA CYS A 50 -19.22 4.94 29.92
C CYS A 50 -17.79 4.38 29.87
N GLY A 51 -17.23 3.89 30.98
CA GLY A 51 -15.95 3.19 31.03
C GLY A 51 -14.73 4.07 31.30
N PHE A 52 -14.93 5.35 31.65
CA PHE A 52 -13.84 6.26 31.99
C PHE A 52 -12.97 5.70 33.14
N GLN A 53 -11.66 5.96 33.08
CA GLN A 53 -10.76 5.70 34.19
C GLN A 53 -11.00 6.70 35.32
N ILE A 54 -10.76 6.30 36.56
CA ILE A 54 -10.96 7.19 37.73
C ILE A 54 -10.11 8.45 37.59
N SER A 55 -8.90 8.32 37.07
CA SER A 55 -8.01 9.44 36.72
C SER A 55 -8.60 10.39 35.68
N GLU A 56 -9.36 9.87 34.71
CA GLU A 56 -10.00 10.67 33.67
C GLU A 56 -11.25 11.37 34.22
N ILE A 57 -12.06 10.68 35.03
CA ILE A 57 -13.21 11.26 35.74
C ILE A 57 -12.75 12.40 36.65
N ALA A 58 -11.65 12.20 37.37
CA ALA A 58 -11.06 13.21 38.24
C ALA A 58 -10.63 14.47 37.45
N LYS A 59 -9.97 14.27 36.30
CA LYS A 59 -9.61 15.36 35.37
C LYS A 59 -10.85 16.06 34.79
N LEU A 60 -11.85 15.30 34.33
CA LEU A 60 -13.09 15.82 33.76
C LEU A 60 -13.87 16.69 34.76
N LEU A 61 -13.90 16.27 36.03
CA LEU A 61 -14.59 16.98 37.09
C LEU A 61 -13.67 17.96 37.85
N LEU A 62 -12.42 18.15 37.42
CA LEU A 62 -11.43 19.03 38.05
C LEU A 62 -11.26 18.80 39.57
N VAL A 63 -11.31 17.55 40.02
CA VAL A 63 -11.15 17.14 41.42
C VAL A 63 -10.04 16.10 41.58
N SER A 64 -9.59 15.86 42.81
CA SER A 64 -8.65 14.78 43.07
C SER A 64 -9.31 13.40 42.89
N GLU A 65 -8.53 12.39 42.47
CA GLU A 65 -9.01 11.00 42.42
C GLU A 65 -9.56 10.54 43.78
N ARG A 66 -8.94 10.99 44.88
CA ARG A 66 -9.42 10.73 46.25
C ARG A 66 -10.85 11.22 46.48
N THR A 67 -11.25 12.34 45.87
CA THR A 67 -12.63 12.84 45.92
C THR A 67 -13.58 11.88 45.22
N ILE A 68 -13.18 11.37 44.05
CA ILE A 68 -13.97 10.40 43.28
C ILE A 68 -14.12 9.09 44.05
N TYR A 69 -13.03 8.52 44.58
CA TYR A 69 -13.08 7.31 45.41
C TYR A 69 -13.98 7.46 46.64
N ARG A 70 -13.92 8.62 47.34
CA ARG A 70 -14.81 8.89 48.49
C ARG A 70 -16.28 8.95 48.08
N ARG A 71 -16.59 9.59 46.94
CA ARG A 71 -17.96 9.67 46.41
C ARG A 71 -18.46 8.30 45.94
N MET A 72 -17.62 7.50 45.30
CA MET A 72 -17.92 6.11 44.95
C MET A 72 -18.25 5.29 46.19
N ALA A 73 -17.42 5.35 47.24
CA ALA A 73 -17.66 4.65 48.50
C ALA A 73 -18.98 5.08 49.18
N HIS A 74 -19.25 6.40 49.21
CA HIS A 74 -20.49 6.94 49.78
C HIS A 74 -21.75 6.46 49.04
N PHE A 75 -21.68 6.29 47.72
CA PHE A 75 -22.81 5.85 46.90
C PHE A 75 -22.85 4.33 46.65
N GLY A 76 -21.89 3.57 47.19
CA GLY A 76 -21.76 2.13 46.94
C GLY A 76 -21.43 1.78 45.49
N LEU A 77 -20.77 2.68 44.75
CA LEU A 77 -20.41 2.50 43.35
C LEU A 77 -19.05 1.79 43.24
N SER A 78 -18.96 0.86 42.29
CA SER A 78 -17.72 0.15 41.99
C SER A 78 -17.56 -0.08 40.49
N LYS A 79 -16.36 0.22 39.99
CA LYS A 79 -15.98 -0.13 38.61
C LYS A 79 -15.96 -1.65 38.40
N LEU A 80 -15.77 -2.42 39.48
CA LEU A 80 -15.70 -3.88 39.50
C LEU A 80 -17.07 -4.55 39.78
N LYS A 81 -18.18 -3.83 39.64
CA LYS A 81 -19.50 -4.48 39.62
C LYS A 81 -19.65 -5.26 38.32
N PHE A 82 -19.73 -6.58 38.42
CA PHE A 82 -19.94 -7.53 37.32
C PHE A 82 -21.34 -8.13 37.40
N SER A 83 -21.85 -8.63 36.28
CA SER A 83 -23.14 -9.31 36.21
C SER A 83 -23.04 -10.69 36.86
N GLU A 84 -24.08 -11.07 37.60
CA GLU A 84 -24.23 -12.43 38.11
C GLU A 84 -24.81 -13.31 37.01
N ILE A 85 -23.93 -14.13 36.42
CA ILE A 85 -24.25 -15.14 35.40
C ILE A 85 -23.33 -16.32 35.67
N ASP A 86 -23.82 -17.55 35.51
CA ASP A 86 -23.04 -18.78 35.58
C ASP A 86 -22.21 -19.01 34.30
N ASP A 87 -21.29 -19.96 34.33
CA ASP A 87 -20.39 -20.22 33.20
C ASP A 87 -21.16 -20.79 32.01
N ASP A 88 -22.11 -21.69 32.25
CA ASP A 88 -22.96 -22.29 31.21
C ASP A 88 -23.83 -21.24 30.49
N GLY A 89 -24.46 -20.35 31.26
CA GLY A 89 -25.25 -19.25 30.71
C GLY A 89 -24.38 -18.26 29.93
N LEU A 90 -23.16 -17.99 30.41
CA LEU A 90 -22.21 -17.13 29.72
C LEU A 90 -21.72 -17.75 28.41
N GLU A 91 -21.37 -19.04 28.39
CA GLU A 91 -20.95 -19.77 27.19
C GLU A 91 -22.03 -19.74 26.11
N ARG A 92 -23.30 -19.96 26.50
CA ARG A 92 -24.44 -19.87 25.58
C ARG A 92 -24.56 -18.49 24.93
N VAL A 93 -24.52 -17.41 25.73
CA VAL A 93 -24.65 -16.04 25.22
C VAL A 93 -23.45 -15.66 24.34
N VAL A 94 -22.24 -16.10 24.69
CA VAL A 94 -21.04 -15.86 23.89
C VAL A 94 -21.12 -16.62 22.57
N SER A 95 -21.54 -17.88 22.59
CA SER A 95 -21.71 -18.72 21.40
C SER A 95 -22.75 -18.16 20.43
N GLU A 96 -23.90 -17.71 20.92
CA GLU A 96 -24.92 -17.03 20.12
C GLU A 96 -24.36 -15.74 19.49
N THR A 97 -23.67 -14.93 20.29
CA THR A 97 -23.09 -13.67 19.80
C THR A 97 -21.99 -13.90 18.75
N ILE A 98 -21.20 -14.97 18.88
CA ILE A 98 -20.21 -15.36 17.87
C ILE A 98 -20.89 -15.87 16.60
N LYS A 99 -22.01 -16.60 16.70
CA LYS A 99 -22.79 -17.03 15.51
C LYS A 99 -23.33 -15.81 14.73
N ASP A 100 -23.85 -14.81 15.44
CA ASP A 100 -24.34 -13.58 14.83
C ASP A 100 -23.20 -12.72 14.23
N PHE A 101 -22.01 -12.76 14.86
CA PHE A 101 -20.87 -11.92 14.52
C PHE A 101 -19.53 -12.69 14.46
N PRO A 102 -19.35 -13.61 13.48
CA PRO A 102 -18.25 -14.58 13.48
C PRO A 102 -16.85 -13.98 13.31
N MET A 103 -16.75 -12.75 12.78
CA MET A 103 -15.47 -12.06 12.54
C MET A 103 -15.14 -11.00 13.60
N CYS A 104 -15.93 -10.89 14.67
CA CYS A 104 -15.70 -9.89 15.71
C CYS A 104 -14.53 -10.27 16.64
N GLY A 105 -13.62 -9.33 16.87
CA GLY A 105 -12.56 -9.50 17.85
C GLY A 105 -13.07 -9.43 19.30
N GLU A 106 -12.25 -9.90 20.25
CA GLU A 106 -12.54 -9.95 21.70
C GLU A 106 -13.17 -8.65 22.23
N GLN A 107 -12.61 -7.48 21.88
CA GLN A 107 -13.09 -6.19 22.38
C GLN A 107 -14.50 -5.86 21.87
N MET A 108 -14.81 -6.18 20.62
CA MET A 108 -16.13 -5.94 20.04
C MET A 108 -17.16 -6.89 20.64
N LEU A 109 -16.83 -8.18 20.78
CA LEU A 109 -17.71 -9.17 21.43
C LEU A 109 -18.03 -8.78 22.88
N ARG A 110 -17.03 -8.26 23.62
CA ARG A 110 -17.24 -7.74 24.97
C ARG A 110 -18.18 -6.54 24.99
N GLN A 111 -18.10 -5.66 24.00
CA GLN A 111 -18.99 -4.50 23.89
C GLN A 111 -20.42 -4.91 23.50
N LEU A 112 -20.60 -5.95 22.69
CA LEU A 112 -21.90 -6.54 22.37
C LEU A 112 -22.55 -7.14 23.62
N LEU A 113 -21.82 -7.89 24.44
CA LEU A 113 -22.30 -8.34 25.75
C LEU A 113 -22.68 -7.18 26.65
N LYS A 114 -21.88 -6.10 26.66
CA LYS A 114 -22.19 -4.89 27.41
C LYS A 114 -23.49 -4.22 26.93
N SER A 115 -23.80 -4.25 25.64
CA SER A 115 -25.10 -3.78 25.12
C SER A 115 -26.28 -4.66 25.54
N LYS A 116 -26.04 -5.93 25.86
CA LYS A 116 -27.01 -6.84 26.49
C LYS A 116 -27.03 -6.71 28.03
N SER A 117 -26.48 -5.62 28.58
CA SER A 117 -26.35 -5.37 30.02
C SER A 117 -25.51 -6.40 30.78
N LEU A 118 -24.65 -7.14 30.07
CA LEU A 118 -23.73 -8.12 30.67
C LEU A 118 -22.32 -7.54 30.79
N LYS A 119 -21.84 -7.43 32.02
CA LYS A 119 -20.50 -6.96 32.35
C LYS A 119 -19.74 -8.07 33.04
N ILE A 120 -18.79 -8.67 32.32
CA ILE A 120 -18.07 -9.86 32.76
C ILE A 120 -16.59 -9.54 33.03
N GLN A 121 -15.97 -10.30 33.94
CA GLN A 121 -14.54 -10.26 34.19
C GLN A 121 -13.77 -10.61 32.92
N ARG A 122 -12.69 -9.88 32.62
CA ARG A 122 -11.94 -10.09 31.38
C ARG A 122 -11.32 -11.48 31.28
N TRP A 123 -10.82 -12.02 32.39
CA TRP A 123 -10.20 -13.34 32.42
C TRP A 123 -11.25 -14.42 32.08
N ARG A 124 -12.40 -14.40 32.77
CA ARG A 124 -13.51 -15.34 32.57
C ARG A 124 -14.06 -15.33 31.15
N PHE A 125 -14.21 -14.13 30.58
CA PHE A 125 -14.63 -13.98 29.19
C PHE A 125 -13.61 -14.54 28.19
N ARG A 126 -12.31 -14.38 28.47
CA ARG A 126 -11.25 -14.94 27.62
C ARG A 126 -11.22 -16.45 27.69
N ASP A 127 -11.37 -17.04 28.87
CA ASP A 127 -11.35 -18.49 29.06
C ASP A 127 -12.45 -19.15 28.22
N ILE A 128 -13.68 -18.62 28.29
CA ILE A 128 -14.81 -19.09 27.48
C ILE A 128 -14.57 -18.90 25.97
N ILE A 129 -14.03 -17.76 25.53
CA ILE A 129 -13.68 -17.58 24.10
C ILE A 129 -12.60 -18.57 23.67
N HIS A 130 -11.63 -18.88 24.53
CA HIS A 130 -10.56 -19.82 24.21
C HIS A 130 -11.09 -21.26 24.10
N GLU A 131 -12.06 -21.62 24.95
CA GLU A 131 -12.75 -22.91 24.91
C GLU A 131 -13.60 -23.05 23.65
N ILE A 132 -14.45 -22.06 23.34
CA ILE A 132 -15.31 -22.04 22.14
C ILE A 132 -14.47 -21.92 20.84
N GLY A 133 -13.36 -21.17 20.89
CA GLY A 133 -12.68 -20.61 19.72
C GLY A 133 -11.40 -21.33 19.27
N SER A 134 -11.18 -22.58 19.67
CA SER A 134 -10.00 -23.37 19.28
C SER A 134 -9.80 -23.43 17.75
N SER A 135 -10.89 -23.51 16.97
CA SER A 135 -10.88 -23.52 15.50
C SER A 135 -10.51 -22.16 14.88
N GLY A 136 -11.04 -21.05 15.39
CA GLY A 136 -10.76 -19.69 14.90
C GLY A 136 -9.36 -19.19 15.25
N VAL A 137 -8.75 -19.70 16.33
CA VAL A 137 -7.33 -19.47 16.65
C VAL A 137 -6.42 -20.27 15.71
N GLN A 138 -6.77 -21.52 15.40
CA GLN A 138 -6.03 -22.34 14.44
C GLN A 138 -6.08 -21.76 13.02
N ALA A 139 -7.25 -21.29 12.56
CA ALA A 139 -7.38 -20.60 11.26
C ALA A 139 -6.52 -19.33 11.18
N ARG A 140 -6.42 -18.56 12.27
CA ARG A 140 -5.53 -17.37 12.34
C ARG A 140 -4.05 -17.74 12.41
N LYS A 141 -3.69 -18.86 13.04
CA LYS A 141 -2.31 -19.39 13.03
C LYS A 141 -1.91 -19.96 11.67
N ALA A 142 -2.85 -20.52 10.91
CA ALA A 142 -2.62 -20.99 9.54
C ALA A 142 -2.30 -19.83 8.58
N GLY A 143 -2.83 -18.63 8.83
CA GLY A 143 -2.51 -17.40 8.10
C GLY A 143 -1.22 -16.70 8.53
N ARG A 144 -0.23 -17.42 9.06
CA ARG A 144 1.09 -16.84 9.37
C ARG A 144 1.71 -16.32 8.06
N LEU A 145 2.13 -15.05 8.03
CA LEU A 145 2.86 -14.48 6.90
C LEU A 145 4.06 -15.37 6.58
N HIS A 146 3.95 -16.16 5.51
CA HIS A 146 5.11 -16.84 4.94
C HIS A 146 6.10 -15.76 4.53
N GLN A 147 7.32 -15.88 5.05
CA GLN A 147 8.42 -15.04 4.64
C GLN A 147 8.66 -15.35 3.16
N ARG A 148 8.34 -14.39 2.29
CA ARG A 148 8.57 -14.52 0.85
C ARG A 148 10.07 -14.35 0.61
N THR A 149 10.69 -15.28 -0.11
CA THR A 149 11.99 -15.02 -0.72
C THR A 149 11.79 -13.90 -1.73
N TYR A 150 12.27 -12.70 -1.37
CA TYR A 150 12.17 -11.56 -2.25
C TYR A 150 13.45 -11.52 -3.09
N ASN A 151 13.32 -11.75 -4.40
CA ASN A 151 14.41 -11.69 -5.36
C ASN A 151 14.08 -10.73 -6.50
N VAL A 152 15.04 -9.86 -6.87
CA VAL A 152 14.98 -8.97 -8.02
C VAL A 152 16.30 -9.13 -8.76
N MET A 153 16.25 -9.26 -10.09
CA MET A 153 17.42 -9.70 -10.86
C MET A 153 18.59 -8.70 -10.87
N ALA A 154 18.31 -7.39 -10.86
CA ALA A 154 19.32 -6.35 -10.96
C ALA A 154 18.79 -4.99 -10.50
N SER A 155 19.70 -4.04 -10.25
CA SER A 155 19.36 -2.62 -10.05
C SER A 155 18.54 -2.10 -11.24
N ASN A 156 17.60 -1.21 -10.96
CA ASN A 156 16.70 -0.62 -11.96
C ASN A 156 15.75 -1.62 -12.67
N HIS A 157 15.70 -2.88 -12.19
CA HIS A 157 14.77 -3.86 -12.74
C HIS A 157 13.35 -3.68 -12.19
N LEU A 158 13.19 -3.29 -10.92
CA LEU A 158 11.89 -3.13 -10.30
C LEU A 158 11.92 -1.99 -9.29
N TRP A 159 11.13 -0.94 -9.51
CA TRP A 159 10.90 0.09 -8.51
C TRP A 159 9.59 -0.16 -7.77
N HIS A 160 9.63 -0.02 -6.44
CA HIS A 160 8.43 0.01 -5.59
C HIS A 160 8.06 1.44 -5.32
N ILE A 161 6.81 1.80 -5.58
CA ILE A 161 6.27 3.10 -5.24
C ILE A 161 5.28 2.90 -4.10
N ASP A 162 5.35 3.76 -3.09
CA ASP A 162 4.42 3.78 -1.98
C ASP A 162 4.22 5.20 -1.46
N THR A 163 3.07 5.42 -0.83
CA THR A 163 2.68 6.71 -0.28
C THR A 163 2.44 6.59 1.22
N ASN A 164 3.11 7.41 2.02
CA ASN A 164 2.97 7.45 3.47
C ASN A 164 2.04 8.59 3.91
N HIS A 165 0.92 8.19 4.52
CA HIS A 165 -0.17 9.07 4.93
C HIS A 165 -0.15 9.41 6.44
N LYS A 166 0.90 9.05 7.19
CA LYS A 166 0.94 9.25 8.65
C LYS A 166 0.83 10.72 9.07
N LEU A 167 1.25 11.65 8.19
CA LEU A 167 1.22 13.09 8.43
C LEU A 167 0.03 13.80 7.75
N ILE A 168 -0.96 13.05 7.26
CA ILE A 168 -2.10 13.61 6.51
C ILE A 168 -2.90 14.64 7.32
N ARG A 169 -2.90 14.55 8.66
CA ARG A 169 -3.55 15.53 9.55
C ARG A 169 -3.00 16.95 9.39
N TRP A 170 -1.73 17.06 9.03
CA TRP A 170 -1.05 18.33 8.72
C TRP A 170 -0.97 18.59 7.21
N ARG A 171 -1.73 17.83 6.41
CA ARG A 171 -1.75 17.90 4.94
C ARG A 171 -0.41 17.57 4.30
N PHE A 172 0.42 16.75 4.94
CA PHE A 172 1.65 16.23 4.34
C PHE A 172 1.48 14.78 3.92
N VAL A 173 1.89 14.49 2.70
CA VAL A 173 1.92 13.17 2.08
C VAL A 173 3.33 12.93 1.58
N ILE A 174 3.96 11.86 2.04
CA ILE A 174 5.32 11.51 1.59
C ILE A 174 5.18 10.41 0.53
N ILE A 175 5.68 10.68 -0.67
CA ILE A 175 5.69 9.73 -1.78
C ILE A 175 7.13 9.24 -1.93
N GLY A 176 7.31 7.92 -2.01
CA GLY A 176 8.64 7.32 -2.10
C GLY A 176 8.71 6.24 -3.17
N GLY A 177 9.85 6.20 -3.84
CA GLY A 177 10.24 5.13 -4.74
C GLY A 177 11.51 4.44 -4.25
N VAL A 178 11.55 3.11 -4.25
CA VAL A 178 12.72 2.33 -3.83
C VAL A 178 13.07 1.30 -4.89
N ASP A 179 14.35 1.17 -5.22
CA ASP A 179 14.84 0.10 -6.08
C ASP A 179 14.77 -1.25 -5.37
N GLY A 180 14.17 -2.22 -6.06
CA GLY A 180 13.89 -3.54 -5.54
C GLY A 180 15.12 -4.37 -5.28
N PHE A 181 16.23 -4.15 -6.00
CA PHE A 181 17.46 -4.92 -5.83
C PHE A 181 18.37 -4.30 -4.77
N SER A 182 18.78 -3.05 -4.99
CA SER A 182 19.74 -2.32 -4.16
C SER A 182 19.16 -1.75 -2.86
N ARG A 183 17.83 -1.62 -2.77
CA ARG A 183 17.12 -0.89 -1.69
C ARG A 183 17.43 0.60 -1.64
N MET A 184 18.08 1.12 -2.68
CA MET A 184 18.34 2.54 -2.81
C MET A 184 17.02 3.30 -2.97
N ILE A 185 16.90 4.40 -2.23
CA ILE A 185 15.80 5.34 -2.39
C ILE A 185 16.00 6.02 -3.74
N MET A 186 15.04 5.85 -4.64
CA MET A 186 15.09 6.45 -5.96
C MET A 186 14.57 7.86 -5.93
N PHE A 187 13.43 8.06 -5.28
CA PHE A 187 12.88 9.38 -5.01
C PHE A 187 12.19 9.38 -3.66
N LEU A 188 12.18 10.53 -2.99
CA LEU A 188 11.42 10.74 -1.77
C LEU A 188 10.97 12.19 -1.70
N SER A 189 9.67 12.44 -1.85
CA SER A 189 9.10 13.78 -1.94
C SER A 189 8.00 13.98 -0.91
N CYS A 190 7.95 15.16 -0.32
CA CYS A 190 6.87 15.58 0.59
C CYS A 190 5.95 16.54 -0.16
N ASN A 191 4.68 16.18 -0.27
CA ASN A 191 3.68 16.90 -1.04
C ASN A 191 2.47 17.25 -0.16
N ASP A 192 1.72 18.28 -0.58
CA ASP A 192 0.47 18.70 0.06
C ASP A 192 -0.77 17.96 -0.48
N LYS A 193 -0.57 17.18 -1.55
CA LYS A 193 -1.59 16.49 -2.33
C LYS A 193 -1.12 15.09 -2.70
N ASN A 194 -2.05 14.14 -2.72
CA ASN A 194 -1.83 12.78 -3.24
C ASN A 194 -2.58 12.60 -4.56
N THR A 195 -2.11 13.27 -5.61
CA THR A 195 -2.72 13.18 -6.95
C THR A 195 -1.83 12.38 -7.89
N SER A 196 -2.40 11.85 -8.97
CA SER A 196 -1.61 11.08 -9.93
C SER A 196 -0.51 11.88 -10.61
N LYS A 197 -0.74 13.18 -10.79
CA LYS A 197 0.24 14.13 -11.31
C LYS A 197 1.45 14.29 -10.39
N THR A 198 1.23 14.47 -9.08
CA THR A 198 2.32 14.66 -8.11
C THR A 198 3.18 13.41 -7.93
N VAL A 199 2.56 12.22 -7.99
CA VAL A 199 3.29 10.95 -7.99
C VAL A 199 4.12 10.81 -9.27
N LEU A 200 3.54 11.12 -10.44
CA LEU A 200 4.26 11.08 -11.71
C LEU A 200 5.44 12.07 -11.76
N GLU A 201 5.27 13.31 -11.30
CA GLU A 201 6.35 14.30 -11.27
C GLU A 201 7.53 13.84 -10.40
N SER A 202 7.22 13.25 -9.23
CA SER A 202 8.24 12.68 -8.34
C SER A 202 8.98 11.51 -9.01
N PHE A 203 8.24 10.64 -9.70
CA PHE A 203 8.80 9.51 -10.44
C PHE A 203 9.70 9.98 -11.60
N LEU A 204 9.25 10.92 -12.42
CA LEU A 204 9.98 11.39 -13.60
C LEU A 204 11.27 12.12 -13.27
N THR A 205 11.31 12.80 -12.12
CA THR A 205 12.51 13.49 -11.64
C THR A 205 13.71 12.54 -11.56
N ASP A 206 13.51 11.36 -10.98
CA ASP A 206 14.58 10.38 -10.80
C ASP A 206 14.72 9.38 -11.95
N VAL A 207 13.69 9.21 -12.78
CA VAL A 207 13.86 8.59 -14.11
C VAL A 207 14.90 9.35 -14.94
N GLY A 208 14.96 10.68 -14.82
CA GLY A 208 16.00 11.49 -15.47
C GLY A 208 17.43 11.16 -15.02
N ASN A 209 17.59 10.68 -13.78
CA ASN A 209 18.90 10.37 -13.18
C ASN A 209 19.32 8.92 -13.41
N TYR A 210 18.38 7.98 -13.28
CA TYR A 210 18.67 6.54 -13.25
C TYR A 210 18.13 5.77 -14.47
N GLY A 211 17.43 6.46 -15.37
CA GLY A 211 16.71 5.84 -16.48
C GLY A 211 15.36 5.24 -16.07
N ILE A 212 14.58 4.81 -17.06
CA ILE A 212 13.27 4.21 -16.84
C ILE A 212 13.46 2.79 -16.27
N PRO A 213 12.86 2.45 -15.11
CA PRO A 213 12.97 1.10 -14.56
C PRO A 213 12.29 0.08 -15.47
N LEU A 214 12.73 -1.18 -15.44
CA LEU A 214 12.10 -2.21 -16.27
C LEU A 214 10.66 -2.48 -15.82
N LYS A 215 10.40 -2.48 -14.51
CA LYS A 215 9.09 -2.71 -13.91
C LYS A 215 8.83 -1.69 -12.80
N VAL A 216 7.56 -1.37 -12.61
CA VAL A 216 7.09 -0.61 -11.45
C VAL A 216 6.04 -1.44 -10.72
N ARG A 217 6.15 -1.51 -9.40
CA ARG A 217 5.13 -2.10 -8.52
C ARG A 217 4.58 -1.01 -7.62
N SER A 218 3.27 -0.87 -7.66
CA SER A 218 2.51 -0.05 -6.71
C SER A 218 1.25 -0.79 -6.30
N ASP A 219 0.48 -0.23 -5.37
CA ASP A 219 -0.88 -0.65 -5.14
C ASP A 219 -1.83 -0.18 -6.26
N LYS A 220 -3.12 -0.51 -6.13
CA LYS A 220 -4.17 -0.09 -7.08
C LYS A 220 -4.72 1.31 -6.74
N GLY A 221 -3.91 2.18 -6.14
CA GLY A 221 -4.28 3.55 -5.84
C GLY A 221 -4.48 4.40 -7.10
N GLY A 222 -5.48 5.28 -7.08
CA GLY A 222 -5.77 6.20 -8.19
C GLY A 222 -4.63 7.20 -8.45
N GLU A 223 -3.81 7.48 -7.43
CA GLU A 223 -2.59 8.27 -7.51
C GLU A 223 -1.50 7.60 -8.36
N ASN A 224 -1.58 6.30 -8.63
CA ASN A 224 -0.55 5.60 -9.38
C ASN A 224 -0.88 5.48 -10.88
N ILE A 225 -2.07 5.90 -11.29
CA ILE A 225 -2.57 5.77 -12.68
C ILE A 225 -1.64 6.46 -13.67
N SER A 226 -1.19 7.68 -13.39
CA SER A 226 -0.35 8.42 -14.34
C SER A 226 1.05 7.82 -14.52
N VAL A 227 1.59 7.13 -13.49
CA VAL A 227 2.84 6.36 -13.62
C VAL A 227 2.59 5.10 -14.48
N ALA A 228 1.46 4.42 -14.27
CA ALA A 228 1.07 3.28 -15.10
C ALA A 228 0.95 3.67 -16.58
N ASP A 229 0.23 4.76 -16.88
CA ASP A 229 0.06 5.29 -18.23
C ASP A 229 1.40 5.65 -18.87
N PHE A 230 2.32 6.26 -18.11
CA PHE A 230 3.66 6.58 -18.58
C PHE A 230 4.41 5.30 -18.97
N MET A 231 4.47 4.30 -18.08
CA MET A 231 5.15 3.03 -18.33
C MET A 231 4.57 2.29 -19.55
N LEU A 232 3.25 2.36 -19.78
CA LEU A 232 2.59 1.77 -20.95
C LEU A 232 2.96 2.47 -22.26
N LYS A 233 3.00 3.81 -22.26
CA LYS A 233 3.41 4.60 -23.43
C LYS A 233 4.85 4.31 -23.84
N GLU A 234 5.77 4.28 -22.88
CA GLU A 234 7.16 3.95 -23.12
C GLU A 234 7.32 2.51 -23.68
N ARG A 235 6.50 1.57 -23.18
CA ARG A 235 6.47 0.19 -23.71
C ARG A 235 6.06 0.16 -25.18
N ALA A 236 4.96 0.83 -25.52
CA ALA A 236 4.45 0.88 -26.89
C ALA A 236 5.48 1.52 -27.85
N LEU A 237 6.12 2.60 -27.41
CA LEU A 237 7.19 3.27 -28.15
C LEU A 237 8.34 2.31 -28.45
N HIS A 238 8.86 1.64 -27.42
CA HIS A 238 9.97 0.69 -27.56
C HIS A 238 9.63 -0.46 -28.52
N TYR A 239 8.42 -1.01 -28.44
CA TYR A 239 8.02 -2.14 -29.28
C TYR A 239 8.02 -1.79 -30.77
N ILE A 240 7.50 -0.61 -31.11
CA ILE A 240 7.28 -0.22 -32.51
C ILE A 240 8.56 0.31 -33.13
N PHE A 241 9.21 1.25 -32.44
CA PHE A 241 10.33 1.98 -33.03
C PHE A 241 11.62 1.19 -32.98
N LYS A 242 11.77 0.19 -32.11
CA LYS A 242 12.99 -0.63 -32.08
C LYS A 242 13.22 -1.33 -33.42
N ASP A 243 12.21 -2.02 -33.94
CA ASP A 243 12.29 -2.71 -35.24
C ASP A 243 12.56 -1.73 -36.38
N GLU A 244 11.85 -0.60 -36.39
CA GLU A 244 11.98 0.42 -37.43
C GLU A 244 13.36 1.10 -37.40
N VAL A 245 13.88 1.40 -36.21
CA VAL A 245 15.24 1.93 -36.04
C VAL A 245 16.26 0.90 -36.51
N TYR A 246 16.12 -0.37 -36.15
CA TYR A 246 17.00 -1.43 -36.67
C TYR A 246 16.97 -1.53 -38.18
N ARG A 247 15.78 -1.46 -38.79
CA ARG A 247 15.61 -1.48 -40.24
C ARG A 247 16.36 -0.31 -40.90
N ARG A 248 16.20 0.91 -40.39
CA ARG A 248 16.89 2.11 -40.91
C ARG A 248 18.40 2.05 -40.70
N LEU A 249 18.84 1.59 -39.53
CA LEU A 249 20.26 1.39 -39.23
C LEU A 249 20.88 0.38 -40.20
N ASN A 250 20.17 -0.70 -40.54
CA ASN A 250 20.66 -1.69 -41.49
C ASN A 250 20.81 -1.10 -42.92
N VAL A 251 19.82 -0.33 -43.38
CA VAL A 251 19.89 0.38 -44.65
C VAL A 251 21.06 1.35 -44.67
N TRP A 252 21.21 2.17 -43.62
CA TRP A 252 22.32 3.11 -43.51
C TRP A 252 23.68 2.42 -43.47
N SER A 253 23.82 1.36 -42.67
CA SER A 253 25.06 0.57 -42.56
C SER A 253 25.47 -0.01 -43.91
N THR A 254 24.52 -0.58 -44.66
CA THR A 254 24.76 -1.14 -45.99
C THR A 254 25.18 -0.06 -46.98
N ALA A 255 24.49 1.08 -46.98
CA ALA A 255 24.82 2.22 -47.82
C ALA A 255 26.21 2.79 -47.48
N TRP A 256 26.53 2.92 -46.19
CA TRP A 256 27.81 3.39 -45.70
C TRP A 256 28.96 2.46 -46.10
N ALA A 257 28.77 1.15 -46.00
CA ALA A 257 29.76 0.16 -46.42
C ALA A 257 30.17 0.32 -47.89
N CYS A 258 29.24 0.75 -48.73
CA CYS A 258 29.46 1.00 -50.15
C CYS A 258 29.83 2.46 -50.48
N HIS A 259 29.72 3.38 -49.52
CA HIS A 259 29.98 4.80 -49.73
C HIS A 259 31.47 5.09 -49.90
N ARG A 260 31.85 5.74 -51.01
CA ARG A 260 33.25 6.14 -51.28
C ARG A 260 33.73 7.23 -50.30
N ILE A 261 34.79 6.96 -49.55
CA ILE A 261 35.40 7.95 -48.65
C ILE A 261 36.39 8.81 -49.45
N ARG A 262 36.24 10.14 -49.38
CA ARG A 262 37.01 11.10 -50.21
C ARG A 262 38.53 10.98 -50.04
N THR A 263 39.00 10.79 -48.81
CA THR A 263 40.44 10.78 -48.46
C THR A 263 41.17 9.56 -49.01
N VAL A 264 40.54 8.39 -48.94
CA VAL A 264 41.09 7.10 -49.38
C VAL A 264 40.59 6.67 -50.76
N LYS A 265 39.65 7.41 -51.35
CA LYS A 265 39.09 7.18 -52.70
C LYS A 265 38.49 5.78 -52.91
N ALA A 266 38.12 5.09 -51.83
CA ALA A 266 37.52 3.76 -51.80
C ALA A 266 36.40 3.69 -50.76
N SER A 267 35.49 2.72 -50.89
CA SER A 267 34.47 2.46 -49.86
C SER A 267 35.01 1.62 -48.69
N PRO A 268 34.38 1.67 -47.50
CA PRO A 268 34.75 0.78 -46.39
C PRO A 268 34.82 -0.69 -46.80
N LEU A 269 33.87 -1.17 -47.60
CA LEU A 269 33.85 -2.56 -48.07
C LEU A 269 35.04 -2.87 -48.98
N GLN A 270 35.39 -1.96 -49.90
CA GLN A 270 36.58 -2.13 -50.76
C GLN A 270 37.87 -2.17 -49.94
N LEU A 271 38.00 -1.30 -48.94
CA LEU A 271 39.14 -1.29 -48.03
C LEU A 271 39.23 -2.57 -47.21
N TRP A 272 38.10 -3.04 -46.67
CA TRP A 272 38.03 -4.29 -45.91
C TRP A 272 38.42 -5.48 -46.78
N SER A 273 37.78 -5.66 -47.94
CA SER A 273 38.02 -6.80 -48.82
C SER A 273 39.46 -6.81 -49.37
N SER A 274 39.99 -5.65 -49.80
CA SER A 274 41.37 -5.57 -50.30
C SER A 274 42.40 -5.89 -49.21
N ARG A 275 42.17 -5.45 -47.97
CA ARG A 275 43.05 -5.75 -46.83
C ARG A 275 42.96 -7.21 -46.40
N GLN A 276 41.78 -7.81 -46.40
CA GLN A 276 41.61 -9.24 -46.13
C GLN A 276 42.27 -10.12 -47.19
N ILE A 277 42.30 -9.70 -48.46
CA ILE A 277 43.04 -10.43 -49.52
C ILE A 277 44.55 -10.28 -49.35
N GLN A 278 45.02 -9.07 -49.00
CA GLN A 278 46.46 -8.79 -48.85
C GLN A 278 47.04 -9.35 -47.55
N ASN A 279 46.27 -9.38 -46.48
CA ASN A 279 46.64 -9.86 -45.17
C ASN A 279 45.39 -10.44 -44.48
N PRO A 280 45.04 -11.70 -44.75
CA PRO A 280 43.83 -12.31 -44.21
C PRO A 280 43.88 -12.36 -42.69
N VAL A 281 42.89 -11.71 -42.07
CA VAL A 281 42.67 -11.75 -40.62
C VAL A 281 41.35 -12.49 -40.41
N GLY A 282 41.44 -13.77 -40.11
CA GLY A 282 40.33 -14.61 -39.68
C GLY A 282 40.64 -15.23 -38.32
N MET A 283 39.63 -15.31 -37.46
CA MET A 283 39.70 -16.07 -36.22
C MET A 283 39.96 -17.54 -36.56
N ARG A 284 41.12 -18.07 -36.16
CA ARG A 284 41.24 -19.51 -35.90
C ARG A 284 40.35 -19.81 -34.70
N MET A 285 39.06 -20.02 -34.95
CA MET A 285 38.15 -20.51 -33.91
C MET A 285 38.51 -21.97 -33.69
N ASN A 286 39.23 -22.28 -32.61
CA ASN A 286 39.21 -23.64 -32.09
C ASN A 286 37.78 -23.85 -31.54
N GLU A 287 37.11 -24.94 -31.94
CA GLU A 287 35.74 -25.29 -31.49
C GLU A 287 35.59 -25.35 -29.96
N THR A 288 36.70 -25.37 -29.22
CA THR A 288 36.74 -25.39 -27.75
C THR A 288 36.52 -24.04 -27.06
N GLU A 289 36.49 -22.89 -27.76
CA GLU A 289 36.30 -21.57 -27.10
C GLU A 289 34.84 -21.14 -26.92
N LEU A 290 33.87 -21.92 -27.39
CA LEU A 290 32.44 -21.57 -27.36
C LEU A 290 31.70 -21.99 -26.07
N THR A 291 32.35 -22.62 -25.09
CA THR A 291 31.67 -23.13 -23.89
C THR A 291 31.62 -22.18 -22.68
N GLU A 292 32.25 -21.00 -22.71
CA GLU A 292 32.36 -20.16 -21.48
C GLU A 292 31.74 -18.76 -21.56
N GLN A 293 30.71 -18.54 -22.38
CA GLN A 293 29.90 -17.33 -22.27
C GLN A 293 28.40 -17.66 -22.28
N GLY A 294 27.95 -18.29 -21.19
CA GLY A 294 26.54 -18.57 -20.91
C GLY A 294 26.24 -18.26 -19.45
N VAL A 295 25.26 -17.38 -19.25
CA VAL A 295 24.79 -16.88 -17.95
C VAL A 295 24.32 -18.04 -17.05
N GLU A 296 25.01 -18.26 -15.93
CA GLU A 296 24.51 -19.12 -14.86
C GLU A 296 23.39 -18.42 -14.09
N GLY A 297 22.22 -19.05 -14.04
CA GLY A 297 21.13 -18.61 -13.18
C GLY A 297 19.75 -19.09 -13.62
N GLU A 298 19.59 -20.36 -13.99
CA GLU A 298 18.28 -21.00 -13.91
C GLU A 298 17.86 -21.08 -12.44
N ASN A 299 16.80 -20.39 -12.06
CA ASN A 299 16.01 -20.75 -10.90
C ASN A 299 14.59 -21.01 -11.36
N ASN A 300 14.27 -22.31 -11.45
CA ASN A 300 12.92 -22.83 -11.42
C ASN A 300 12.30 -22.45 -10.09
N ASP A 301 11.32 -21.56 -10.09
CA ASP A 301 10.40 -21.40 -8.96
C ASP A 301 8.97 -21.37 -9.50
N ASP A 302 8.41 -22.57 -9.54
CA ASP A 302 6.99 -22.84 -9.71
C ASP A 302 6.28 -22.42 -8.42
N ALA A 303 5.56 -21.29 -8.46
CA ALA A 303 4.74 -20.85 -7.33
C ALA A 303 3.50 -20.10 -7.82
N THR A 304 2.39 -20.81 -7.72
CA THR A 304 1.03 -20.39 -8.02
C THR A 304 0.59 -19.14 -7.25
N ARG A 305 -0.23 -18.36 -7.95
CA ARG A 305 -0.98 -17.15 -7.57
C ARG A 305 -1.45 -17.14 -6.11
N TYR A 306 -1.39 -15.97 -5.45
CA TYR A 306 -2.55 -15.29 -4.83
C TYR A 306 -2.15 -13.93 -4.20
N GLY A 307 -2.90 -12.89 -4.56
CA GLY A 307 -2.81 -11.53 -4.01
C GLY A 307 -1.84 -10.59 -4.73
N GLU A 308 -1.96 -10.44 -6.05
CA GLU A 308 -1.05 -9.62 -6.85
C GLU A 308 -1.42 -8.13 -6.76
N ARG A 309 -0.54 -7.35 -6.12
CA ARG A 309 -0.41 -5.92 -6.43
C ARG A 309 -0.05 -5.80 -7.91
N PRO A 310 -0.61 -4.85 -8.67
CA PRO A 310 -0.31 -4.71 -10.08
C PRO A 310 1.21 -4.51 -10.25
N ILE A 311 1.82 -5.40 -11.02
CA ILE A 311 3.20 -5.27 -11.47
C ILE A 311 3.14 -4.88 -12.93
N PHE A 312 3.58 -3.67 -13.23
CA PHE A 312 3.74 -3.27 -14.62
C PHE A 312 4.93 -4.03 -15.21
N GLN A 313 4.63 -4.91 -16.17
CA GLN A 313 5.57 -5.80 -16.86
C GLN A 313 6.72 -5.03 -17.57
N PRO A 314 7.80 -5.72 -17.99
CA PRO A 314 8.91 -5.11 -18.72
C PRO A 314 8.47 -4.33 -19.97
N LEU A 315 9.21 -3.28 -20.34
CA LEU A 315 9.04 -2.56 -21.62
C LEU A 315 9.16 -3.48 -22.86
N ASN A 316 9.70 -4.68 -22.71
CA ASN A 316 10.02 -5.59 -23.81
C ASN A 316 9.11 -6.85 -23.86
N LEU A 317 8.25 -7.04 -22.85
CA LEU A 317 7.36 -8.21 -22.77
C LEU A 317 5.91 -7.77 -22.97
N ILE A 318 5.43 -7.91 -24.20
CA ILE A 318 4.01 -7.87 -24.54
C ILE A 318 3.49 -9.32 -24.46
N ASN A 319 2.26 -9.53 -23.97
CA ASN A 319 1.70 -10.88 -23.90
C ASN A 319 1.56 -11.49 -25.32
N GLU A 320 1.47 -12.81 -25.44
CA GLU A 320 1.50 -13.50 -26.75
C GLU A 320 0.28 -13.17 -27.62
N GLN A 321 -0.92 -13.10 -27.03
CA GLN A 321 -2.15 -12.67 -27.71
C GLN A 321 -2.05 -11.23 -28.25
N CYS A 322 -1.48 -10.32 -27.49
CA CYS A 322 -1.22 -8.94 -27.90
C CYS A 322 -0.22 -8.90 -29.05
N ARG A 323 0.82 -9.76 -29.05
CA ARG A 323 1.77 -9.82 -30.17
C ARG A 323 1.08 -10.26 -31.45
N GLU A 324 0.19 -11.25 -31.38
CA GLU A 324 -0.60 -11.70 -32.52
C GLU A 324 -1.46 -10.57 -33.08
N ILE A 325 -2.25 -9.91 -32.22
CA ILE A 325 -3.12 -8.78 -32.63
C ILE A 325 -2.28 -7.64 -33.23
N LEU A 326 -1.17 -7.27 -32.59
CA LEU A 326 -0.26 -6.24 -33.10
C LEU A 326 0.36 -6.65 -34.44
N SER A 327 0.70 -7.93 -34.65
CA SER A 327 1.29 -8.40 -35.91
C SER A 327 0.31 -8.33 -37.09
N ILE A 328 -0.99 -8.48 -36.82
CA ILE A 328 -2.06 -8.42 -37.82
C ILE A 328 -2.47 -6.97 -38.11
N GLU A 329 -2.53 -6.14 -37.07
CA GLU A 329 -3.15 -4.81 -37.16
C GLU A 329 -2.19 -3.68 -37.54
N LEU A 330 -0.88 -3.88 -37.45
CA LEU A 330 0.13 -2.86 -37.74
C LEU A 330 0.46 -2.80 -39.24
N ASN A 331 0.24 -1.64 -39.86
CA ASN A 331 0.44 -1.44 -41.30
C ASN A 331 1.71 -0.60 -41.53
N ARG A 332 2.88 -1.13 -41.11
CA ARG A 332 4.23 -0.50 -40.99
C ARG A 332 4.77 0.31 -42.21
N THR A 333 3.93 0.61 -43.19
CA THR A 333 4.13 1.33 -44.43
C THR A 333 3.46 2.71 -44.45
N GLY A 334 2.77 3.13 -43.38
CA GLY A 334 2.05 4.41 -43.32
C GLY A 334 2.95 5.65 -43.49
N GLU A 335 2.43 6.68 -44.16
CA GLU A 335 3.17 7.92 -44.51
C GLU A 335 3.49 8.80 -43.28
N ASN A 336 2.82 8.57 -42.15
CA ASN A 336 2.91 9.41 -40.95
C ASN A 336 3.97 8.95 -39.93
N PHE A 337 5.14 8.52 -40.41
CA PHE A 337 6.30 8.13 -39.58
C PHE A 337 6.02 7.11 -38.46
N GLY A 338 4.99 6.27 -38.61
CA GLY A 338 4.59 5.27 -37.61
C GLY A 338 3.79 5.82 -36.42
N ILE A 339 3.33 7.08 -36.44
CA ILE A 339 2.50 7.66 -35.37
C ILE A 339 1.16 6.93 -35.23
N GLU A 340 0.54 6.58 -36.35
CA GLU A 340 -0.74 5.85 -36.38
C GLU A 340 -0.58 4.43 -35.80
N ASP A 341 0.50 3.75 -36.17
CA ASP A 341 0.89 2.45 -35.60
C ASP A 341 1.13 2.54 -34.10
N TYR A 342 1.73 3.65 -33.61
CA TYR A 342 1.89 3.94 -32.18
C TYR A 342 0.56 4.09 -31.45
N LEU A 343 -0.34 4.94 -31.95
CA LEU A 343 -1.64 5.15 -31.31
C LEU A 343 -2.48 3.86 -31.29
N LYS A 344 -2.43 3.08 -32.38
CA LYS A 344 -3.14 1.80 -32.49
C LYS A 344 -2.58 0.75 -31.53
N SER A 345 -1.26 0.65 -31.45
CA SER A 345 -0.59 -0.26 -30.50
C SER A 345 -0.86 0.11 -29.06
N LEU A 346 -0.87 1.42 -28.73
CA LEU A 346 -1.19 1.89 -27.39
C LEU A 346 -2.61 1.46 -26.99
N GLY A 347 -3.58 1.55 -27.91
CA GLY A 347 -4.95 1.05 -27.70
C GLY A 347 -5.00 -0.45 -27.43
N ILE A 348 -4.33 -1.25 -28.27
CA ILE A 348 -4.30 -2.72 -28.14
C ILE A 348 -3.62 -3.15 -26.84
N ILE A 349 -2.48 -2.56 -26.50
CA ILE A 349 -1.75 -2.89 -25.27
C ILE A 349 -2.57 -2.49 -24.03
N SER A 350 -3.20 -1.32 -24.03
CA SER A 350 -4.02 -0.85 -22.91
C SER A 350 -5.27 -1.71 -22.68
N ALA A 351 -5.83 -2.32 -23.73
CA ALA A 351 -7.01 -3.17 -23.63
C ALA A 351 -6.74 -4.59 -23.10
N ASN A 352 -5.47 -5.02 -23.08
CA ASN A 352 -5.07 -6.40 -22.83
C ASN A 352 -3.98 -6.54 -21.74
N THR A 353 -3.71 -5.46 -21.01
CA THR A 353 -2.83 -5.41 -19.82
C THR A 353 -3.70 -5.20 -18.58
#